data_AF-A0A833IJT9-F1
#
_entry.id   AF-A0A833IJT9-F1
#
_cell.length_a   1.000
_cell.length_b   1.000
_cell.length_c   1.000
_cell.angle_alpha   90.00
_cell.angle_beta   90.00
_cell.angle_gamma   90.00
#
_symmetry.space_group_name_H-M   'P 1'
#
loop_
_entity.id
_entity.type
_entity.pdbx_description
1 polymer ?
#
loop_
_entity_poly.entity_id
_entity_poly.type
_entity_poly.pdbx_seq_one_letter_code
_entity_poly.pdbx_strand_id
1 'polypeptide(L)' 'MADGIEERAALARRGIMDHSDCEECTEDWTFLMRQGRREFPLGLRTVLACLAFAEREGAVPELPADWWVRINRRYR' A
#
# COMPACT_ATOMS: atom_id res chain seq x y z
N MET A 1 -2.80 12.59 30.83
CA MET A 1 -3.97 12.44 29.93
C MET A 1 -3.41 12.18 28.55
N ALA A 2 -3.67 11.01 27.98
CA ALA A 2 -3.04 10.59 26.73
C ALA A 2 -3.61 11.42 25.58
N ASP A 3 -2.87 12.46 25.17
CA ASP A 3 -3.04 13.11 23.87
C ASP A 3 -2.44 12.18 22.81
N GLY A 4 -3.05 10.99 22.69
CA GLY A 4 -2.73 10.00 21.69
C GLY A 4 -3.35 10.44 20.37
N ILE A 5 -2.90 11.57 19.81
CA ILE A 5 -2.95 11.74 18.37
C ILE A 5 -2.02 10.64 17.86
N GLU A 6 -2.57 9.46 17.60
CA GLU A 6 -1.88 8.40 16.88
C GLU A 6 -1.22 9.09 15.69
N GLU A 7 0.11 9.15 15.68
CA GLU A 7 0.86 9.71 14.56
C GLU A 7 0.49 8.85 13.35
N ARG A 8 -0.52 9.25 12.58
CA ARG A 8 -0.98 8.47 11.44
C ARG A 8 0.06 8.61 10.34
N ALA A 9 0.44 7.49 9.73
CA ALA A 9 1.25 7.53 8.54
C ALA A 9 0.45 8.15 7.40
N ALA A 10 1.05 9.10 6.69
CA ALA A 10 0.48 9.73 5.50
C ALA A 10 1.48 9.68 4.35
N LEU A 11 1.02 9.83 3.11
CA LEU A 11 1.90 9.99 1.96
C LEU A 11 2.80 11.23 2.19
N ALA A 12 4.11 11.02 2.18
CA ALA A 12 5.10 12.08 2.39
C ALA A 12 5.10 13.10 1.23
N ARG A 13 4.79 12.63 0.02
CA ARG A 13 4.67 13.44 -1.19
C ARG A 13 3.63 12.84 -2.14
N ARG A 14 3.02 13.68 -2.97
CA ARG A 14 2.19 13.22 -4.10
C ARG A 14 3.11 12.75 -5.23
N GLY A 15 3.60 11.52 -5.10
CA GLY A 15 4.43 10.89 -6.11
C GLY A 15 4.62 9.43 -5.75
N ILE A 16 4.46 8.56 -6.74
CA ILE A 16 4.79 7.14 -6.61
C ILE A 16 6.19 6.97 -7.17
N MET A 17 7.04 6.23 -6.47
CA MET A 17 8.34 5.84 -7.01
C MET A 17 8.08 4.64 -7.92
N ASP A 18 8.18 4.88 -9.22
CA ASP A 18 8.01 3.88 -10.27
C ASP A 18 9.32 3.12 -10.48
N HIS A 19 9.26 1.82 -10.25
CA HIS A 19 10.32 0.86 -10.39
C HIS A 19 9.92 -0.26 -11.36
N SER A 20 8.90 -0.07 -12.20
CA SER A 20 8.43 -1.12 -13.12
C SER A 20 9.49 -1.60 -14.11
N ASP A 21 10.49 -0.76 -14.40
CA ASP A 21 11.59 -1.05 -15.33
C ASP A 21 12.90 -1.43 -14.60
N CYS A 22 12.86 -1.59 -13.28
CA CYS A 22 14.02 -1.93 -12.45
C CYS A 22 14.09 -3.44 -12.21
N GLU A 23 15.01 -4.12 -12.89
CA GLU A 23 15.17 -5.59 -12.78
C GLU A 23 15.64 -6.05 -11.38
N GLU A 24 16.28 -5.16 -10.61
CA GLU A 24 16.77 -5.43 -9.25
C GLU A 24 15.73 -5.10 -8.16
N CYS A 25 14.62 -4.44 -8.52
CA CYS A 25 13.62 -3.98 -7.58
C CYS A 25 12.59 -5.09 -7.31
N THR A 26 12.29 -5.33 -6.04
CA THR A 26 11.30 -6.34 -5.64
C THR A 26 9.84 -5.85 -5.74
N GLU A 27 9.64 -4.55 -6.03
CA GLU A 27 8.34 -3.90 -6.05
C GLU A 27 8.30 -2.85 -7.17
N ASP A 28 7.31 -2.94 -8.07
CA ASP A 28 7.10 -1.99 -9.18
C ASP A 28 6.78 -0.57 -8.67
N TRP A 29 6.10 -0.47 -7.53
CA TRP A 29 5.59 0.80 -7.03
C TRP A 29 5.78 0.91 -5.52
N THR A 30 6.55 1.92 -5.12
CA THR A 30 6.78 2.21 -3.70
C THR A 30 6.23 3.59 -3.33
N PHE A 31 5.44 3.63 -2.25
CA PHE A 31 4.92 4.85 -1.65
C PHE A 31 5.86 5.31 -0.53
N LEU A 32 6.29 6.57 -0.57
CA LEU A 32 7.01 7.15 0.56
C LEU A 32 6.00 7.63 1.61
N MET A 33 5.99 6.97 2.75
CA MET A 33 5.13 7.29 3.89
C MET A 33 5.91 8.10 4.93
N ARG A 34 5.23 9.00 5.63
CA ARG A 34 5.78 9.76 6.75
C ARG A 34 4.89 9.60 7.99
N GLN A 35 5.52 9.30 9.11
CA GLN A 35 4.94 9.24 10.44
C GLN A 35 5.81 10.09 11.37
N GLY A 36 5.28 11.25 11.78
CA GLY A 36 6.05 12.26 12.49
C GLY A 36 7.26 12.74 11.72
N ARG A 37 8.45 12.44 12.26
CA ARG A 37 9.76 12.74 11.67
C ARG A 37 10.38 11.58 10.89
N ARG A 38 9.77 10.39 10.93
CA ARG A 38 10.27 9.20 10.23
C ARG A 38 9.61 9.09 8.87
N GLU A 39 10.43 8.84 7.86
CA GLU A 39 9.97 8.42 6.53
C GLU A 39 10.28 6.93 6.33
N PHE A 40 9.38 6.22 5.65
CA PHE A 40 9.57 4.81 5.32
C PHE A 40 8.87 4.44 4.01
N PRO A 41 9.42 3.51 3.23
CA PRO A 41 8.76 2.99 2.04
C PRO A 41 7.63 2.03 2.41
N LEU A 42 6.54 2.06 1.66
CA LEU A 42 5.47 1.07 1.67
C LEU A 42 5.26 0.56 0.24
N GLY A 43 5.45 -0.74 0.02
CA GLY A 43 5.28 -1.34 -1.30
C GLY A 43 3.81 -1.51 -1.68
N LEU A 44 3.51 -1.45 -2.97
CA LEU A 44 2.16 -1.68 -3.50
C LEU A 44 1.62 -3.07 -3.13
N ARG A 45 2.44 -4.12 -3.13
CA ARG A 45 2.00 -5.47 -2.68
C ARG A 45 1.47 -5.43 -1.25
N THR A 46 2.09 -4.67 -0.36
CA THR A 46 1.61 -4.50 1.02
C THR A 46 0.26 -3.78 1.07
N VAL A 47 0.10 -2.71 0.28
CA VAL A 47 -1.19 -1.99 0.18
C VAL A 47 -2.30 -2.89 -0.34
N LEU A 48 -2.02 -3.70 -1.37
CA LEU A 48 -2.96 -4.67 -1.93
C LEU A 48 -3.32 -5.76 -0.92
N ALA A 49 -2.37 -6.25 -0.13
CA ALA A 49 -2.64 -7.20 0.94
C ALA A 49 -3.54 -6.60 2.04
N CYS A 50 -3.30 -5.34 2.42
CA CYS A 50 -4.19 -4.63 3.35
C CYS A 50 -5.61 -4.46 2.79
N LEU A 51 -5.75 -4.16 1.50
CA LEU A 51 -7.05 -4.05 0.83
C LEU A 51 -7.79 -5.40 0.82
N ALA A 52 -7.11 -6.50 0.45
CA ALA A 52 -7.69 -7.84 0.46
C ALA A 52 -8.15 -8.24 1.88
N PHE A 53 -7.38 -7.89 2.90
CA PHE A 53 -7.77 -8.08 4.29
C PHE A 53 -9.02 -7.26 4.63
N ALA A 54 -9.03 -5.96 4.31
CA ALA A 54 -10.16 -5.09 4.60
C ALA A 54 -11.46 -5.55 3.92
N GLU A 55 -11.39 -6.07 2.70
CA GLU A 55 -12.54 -6.63 1.99
C GLU A 55 -13.06 -7.90 2.69
N ARG A 56 -12.16 -8.80 3.09
CA ARG A 56 -12.53 -10.03 3.81
C ARG A 56 -13.21 -9.74 5.16
N GLU A 57 -12.77 -8.67 5.84
CA GLU A 57 -13.38 -8.24 7.11
C GLU A 57 -14.65 -7.38 6.91
N GLY A 58 -15.06 -7.10 5.67
CA GLY A 58 -16.23 -6.29 5.35
C GLY A 58 -16.06 -4.79 5.63
N ALA A 59 -14.82 -4.33 5.82
CA ALA A 59 -14.50 -2.91 6.02
C ALA A 59 -14.57 -2.10 4.72
N VAL A 60 -14.44 -2.76 3.57
CA VAL A 60 -14.71 -2.21 2.23
C VAL A 60 -15.68 -3.11 1.48
N PRO A 61 -16.42 -2.58 0.48
CA PRO A 61 -17.28 -3.40 -0.38
C PRO A 61 -16.47 -4.48 -1.12
N GLU A 62 -17.15 -5.59 -1.43
CA GLU A 62 -16.58 -6.63 -2.29
C GLU A 62 -16.18 -6.05 -3.65
N LEU A 63 -14.95 -6.38 -4.06
CA LEU A 63 -14.42 -6.03 -5.36
C LEU A 63 -14.74 -7.15 -6.36
N PRO A 64 -14.89 -6.84 -7.66
CA PRO A 64 -15.10 -7.87 -8.67
C PRO A 64 -13.99 -8.93 -8.65
N ALA A 65 -14.36 -10.21 -8.69
CA ALA A 65 -13.39 -11.31 -8.60
C ALA A 65 -12.35 -11.28 -9.74
N ASP A 66 -12.75 -10.83 -10.93
CA ASP A 66 -11.85 -10.67 -12.08
C ASP A 66 -10.77 -9.60 -11.85
N TRP A 67 -11.06 -8.59 -11.03
CA TRP A 67 -10.08 -7.59 -10.63
C TRP A 67 -8.97 -8.23 -9.80
N TRP A 68 -9.31 -9.01 -8.77
CA TRP A 68 -8.33 -9.75 -7.97
C TRP A 68 -7.53 -10.75 -8.78
N VAL A 69 -8.16 -11.44 -9.75
CA VAL A 69 -7.42 -12.33 -10.67
C VAL A 69 -6.37 -11.57 -11.46
N ARG A 70 -6.68 -10.39 -11.98
CA ARG A 70 -5.73 -9.55 -12.72
C ARG A 70 -4.60 -9.04 -11.82
N ILE A 71 -4.93 -8.59 -10.61
CA ILE A 71 -3.94 -8.12 -9.62
C ILE A 71 -2.99 -9.25 -9.21
N ASN A 72 -3.52 -10.43 -8.88
CA ASN A 72 -2.73 -11.58 -8.50
C ASN A 72 -1.86 -12.10 -9.65
N ARG A 73 -2.27 -11.97 -10.91
CA ARG A 73 -1.40 -12.31 -12.05
C ARG A 73 -0.21 -11.36 -12.19
N ARG A 74 -0.37 -10.09 -11.80
CA ARG A 74 0.66 -9.06 -11.94
C ARG A 74 1.62 -9.00 -10.74
N TYR A 75 1.12 -9.21 -9.53
CA TYR A 75 1.84 -8.91 -8.28
C TYR A 75 2.02 -10.12 -7.33
N ARG A 76 1.90 -11.35 -7.84
CA ARG A 76 2.18 -12.57 -7.06
C ARG A 76 3.67 -12.85 -6.91
#